data_AF-E7DRQ7-F1
#
_entry.id   AF-E7DRQ7-F1
#
_cell.length_a   1.000
_cell.length_b   1.000
_cell.length_c   1.000
_cell.angle_alpha   90.00
_cell.angle_beta   90.00
_cell.angle_gamma   90.00
#
_symmetry.space_group_name_H-M   'P 1'
#
loop_
_entity.id
_entity.type
_entity.pdbx_description
1 polymer ?
#
loop_
_entity_poly.entity_id
_entity_poly.type
_entity_poly.pdbx_seq_one_letter_code
_entity_poly.pdbx_strand_id
1 'polypeptide(L)' 'AGDHIWASRYILERITEQAGVVLTLDPKPIDGDWNGAGCHTNYSTKSM' A
#
# COMPACT_ATOMS: atom_id res chain seq x y z
N ALA A 1 10.31 10.31 3.12
CA ALA A 1 8.96 9.69 3.19
C ALA A 1 8.78 8.65 2.08
N GLY A 2 8.97 9.01 0.81
CA GLY A 2 8.85 8.09 -0.32
C GLY A 2 9.74 6.85 -0.22
N ASP A 3 11.02 7.02 0.16
CA ASP A 3 11.97 5.90 0.27
C ASP A 3 11.48 4.81 1.23
N HIS A 4 10.96 5.21 2.40
CA HIS A 4 10.39 4.26 3.36
C HIS A 4 9.16 3.54 2.79
N ILE A 5 8.28 4.23 2.05
CA ILE A 5 7.11 3.58 1.42
C ILE A 5 7.55 2.55 0.37
N TRP A 6 8.55 2.88 -0.45
CA TRP A 6 9.06 1.95 -1.45
C TRP A 6 9.74 0.73 -0.82
N ALA A 7 10.56 0.94 0.21
CA ALA A 7 11.16 -0.17 0.95
C ALA A 7 10.09 -1.05 1.61
N SER A 8 9.06 -0.46 2.21
CA SER A 8 7.93 -1.19 2.79
C SER A 8 7.17 -2.02 1.77
N ARG A 9 6.91 -1.46 0.57
CA ARG A 9 6.25 -2.19 -0.54
C ARG A 9 7.09 -3.38 -1.00
N TYR A 10 8.39 -3.18 -1.18
CA TYR A 10 9.30 -4.25 -1.53
C TYR A 10 9.29 -5.37 -0.50
N ILE A 11 9.44 -5.04 0.79
CA ILE A 11 9.42 -6.03 1.87
C ILE A 11 8.07 -6.77 1.91
N LEU A 12 6.94 -6.07 1.76
CA LEU A 12 5.62 -6.67 1.72
C LEU A 12 5.51 -7.70 0.58
N GLU A 13 5.94 -7.34 -0.64
CA GLU A 13 5.91 -8.24 -1.78
C GLU A 13 6.79 -9.48 -1.57
N ARG A 14 7.97 -9.33 -0.95
CA ARG A 14 8.84 -10.47 -0.60
C ARG A 14 8.21 -11.41 0.44
N ILE A 15 7.46 -10.87 1.41
CA ILE A 15 6.72 -11.70 2.37
C ILE A 15 5.60 -12.46 1.66
N THR A 16 4.85 -11.80 0.77
CA THR A 16 3.77 -12.47 0.02
C THR A 16 4.30 -13.53 -0.94
N GLU A 17 5.47 -13.29 -1.56
CA GLU A 17 6.20 -14.28 -2.36
C GLU A 17 6.52 -15.53 -1.52
N GLN A 18 7.09 -15.37 -0.32
CA GLN A 18 7.40 -16.50 0.57
C GLN A 18 6.16 -17.26 1.05
N ALA A 19 5.05 -16.56 1.23
CA ALA A 19 3.78 -17.15 1.65
C ALA A 19 2.99 -17.78 0.48
N GLY A 20 3.44 -17.62 -0.77
CA GLY A 20 2.73 -18.14 -1.95
C GLY A 20 1.41 -17.42 -2.24
N VAL A 21 1.28 -16.15 -1.87
CA VAL A 21 0.07 -15.33 -2.09
C VAL A 21 0.37 -14.14 -3.02
N VAL A 22 -0.65 -13.67 -3.72
CA VAL A 22 -0.52 -12.53 -4.66
C VAL A 22 -0.90 -11.23 -3.96
N LEU A 23 -0.07 -10.20 -4.13
CA LEU A 23 -0.31 -8.83 -3.69
C LEU A 23 -0.78 -7.97 -4.86
N THR A 24 -1.67 -7.01 -4.61
CA THR A 24 -2.00 -5.94 -5.56
C THR A 24 -2.12 -4.60 -4.86
N LEU A 25 -1.70 -3.53 -5.54
CA LEU A 25 -1.90 -2.14 -5.15
C LEU A 25 -2.96 -1.44 -6.04
N ASP A 26 -3.74 -2.23 -6.79
CA ASP A 26 -4.89 -1.74 -7.53
C ASP A 26 -5.89 -1.08 -6.56
N PRO A 27 -6.39 0.13 -6.86
CA PRO A 27 -7.35 0.82 -5.99
C PRO A 27 -8.70 0.10 -5.86
N LYS A 28 -9.04 -0.82 -6.76
CA LYS A 28 -10.31 -1.57 -6.79
C LYS A 28 -10.09 -2.97 -7.39
N PRO A 29 -9.50 -3.92 -6.63
CA PRO A 29 -9.20 -5.25 -7.16
C PRO A 29 -10.42 -6.17 -7.27
N ILE A 30 -11.53 -5.83 -6.62
CA ILE A 30 -12.78 -6.61 -6.63
C ILE A 30 -13.92 -5.70 -7.06
N ASP A 31 -14.64 -6.11 -8.11
CA ASP A 31 -15.81 -5.40 -8.62
C ASP A 31 -17.00 -5.47 -7.66
N GLY A 32 -17.94 -4.53 -7.84
CA GLY A 32 -19.18 -4.46 -7.06
C GLY A 32 -19.05 -3.63 -5.78
N ASP A 33 -19.94 -3.92 -4.82
CA ASP A 33 -20.12 -3.17 -3.57
C ASP A 33 -19.11 -3.58 -2.48
N TRP A 34 -17.83 -3.50 -2.85
CA TRP A 34 -16.69 -3.68 -1.95
C TRP A 34 -15.94 -2.37 -1.82
N ASN A 35 -15.41 -2.05 -0.63
CA ASN A 35 -14.58 -0.85 -0.49
C ASN A 35 -13.28 -0.96 -1.32
N GLY A 36 -12.79 0.18 -1.81
CA GLY A 36 -11.51 0.27 -2.50
C GLY A 36 -10.32 0.43 -1.54
N ALA A 37 -9.11 0.39 -2.10
CA ALA A 37 -7.86 0.65 -1.39
C ALA A 37 -7.33 2.05 -1.72
N GLY A 38 -6.94 2.82 -0.69
CA GLY A 38 -6.40 4.17 -0.82
C GLY A 38 -5.03 4.32 -0.15
N CYS A 39 -4.33 5.41 -0.47
CA CYS A 39 -3.02 5.75 0.12
C CYS A 39 -3.08 7.15 0.75
N HIS A 40 -3.91 7.31 1.78
CA HIS A 40 -4.07 8.58 2.48
C HIS A 40 -2.73 9.08 3.01
N THR A 41 -2.43 10.34 2.72
CA THR A 41 -1.17 10.98 3.12
C THR A 41 -1.46 12.14 4.04
N ASN A 42 -1.02 12.01 5.29
CA ASN A 42 -1.05 13.09 6.25
C ASN A 42 0.16 14.01 6.04
N TYR A 43 -0.02 15.29 6.31
CA TYR A 43 1.02 16.30 6.15
C TYR A 43 0.92 17.33 7.27
N SER A 44 2.07 17.80 7.76
CA SER A 44 2.17 18.95 8.64
C SER A 44 3.41 19.77 8.28
N THR A 45 3.38 21.05 8.67
CA THR A 45 4.57 21.90 8.69
C THR A 45 5.00 22.10 10.14
N LYS A 46 6.17 22.70 10.36
CA LYS A 46 6.68 22.95 11.72
C LYS A 46 5.75 23.81 12.59
N SER A 47 4.89 24.63 11.99
CA SER A 47 4.03 25.59 12.67
C SER A 47 2.55 25.19 12.72
N MET A 48 2.18 24.06 12.11
CA MET A 48 0.83 23.49 12.17
C MET A 48 0.74 22.38 13.21
#